data_AF-A0A7Y4L6N3-F1
#
_entry.id   AF-A0A7Y4L6N3-F1
#
_cell.length_a   1.000
_cell.length_b   1.000
_cell.length_c   1.000
_cell.angle_alpha   90.00
_cell.angle_beta   90.00
_cell.angle_gamma   90.00
#
_symmetry.space_group_name_H-M   'P 1'
#
loop_
_entity.id
_entity.type
_entity.pdbx_description
1 polymer ?
#
loop_
_entity_poly.entity_id
_entity_poly.type
_entity_poly.pdbx_seq_one_letter_code
_entity_poly.pdbx_strand_id
1 'polypeptide(L)'
;MRVSVSVVPVSAAEAIRMRTEFERDPSDGKEYAQAVFGPDSWSHRPKFAESALGFRSSGRLILMRQEERFLDDYAQLESIARSINALPGGIRPEPAVVEQPDCALGTGAAAQVLGTKVTMQRGGTAGTASFCGWGSSQATIVLHAGKSGSEPAQRFGSDVHRDAVDVGDGGHLSKPGLLEFRVGTTFVQIFGPTTKGLVELGRVMAPVYRG
;
A
#
# COMPACT_ATOMS: atom_id res chain seq x y z
N MET A 1 -6.56 0.57 14.49
CA MET A 1 -5.64 1.41 13.72
C MET A 1 -4.54 0.58 13.09
N ARG A 2 -4.67 0.30 11.80
CA ARG A 2 -3.58 -0.18 10.94
C ARG A 2 -2.90 1.01 10.25
N VAL A 3 -1.57 0.97 10.22
CA VAL A 3 -0.72 1.98 9.56
C VAL A 3 0.15 1.29 8.53
N SER A 4 0.06 1.75 7.29
CA SER A 4 1.07 1.42 6.28
C SER A 4 2.27 2.35 6.44
N VAL A 5 3.48 1.78 6.38
CA VAL A 5 4.74 2.53 6.44
C VAL A 5 5.53 2.21 5.18
N SER A 6 5.84 3.25 4.42
CA SER A 6 6.71 3.19 3.25
C SER A 6 8.01 3.92 3.55
N VAL A 7 9.15 3.26 3.31
CA VAL A 7 10.48 3.83 3.49
C VAL A 7 11.21 3.80 2.17
N VAL A 8 11.44 4.97 1.58
CA VAL A 8 11.99 5.08 0.22
C VAL A 8 13.27 5.92 0.24
N PRO A 9 14.37 5.44 -0.35
CA PRO A 9 15.52 6.30 -0.60
C PRO A 9 15.14 7.35 -1.64
N VAL A 10 15.21 8.63 -1.25
CA VAL A 10 14.86 9.75 -2.13
C VAL A 10 15.82 10.91 -1.91
N SER A 11 16.11 11.64 -2.98
CA SER A 11 16.74 12.95 -2.89
C SER A 11 15.81 13.97 -2.22
N ALA A 12 16.38 15.11 -1.80
CA ALA A 12 15.58 16.22 -1.26
C ALA A 12 14.55 16.73 -2.29
N ALA A 13 14.95 16.82 -3.56
CA ALA A 13 14.07 17.26 -4.64
C ALA A 13 12.90 16.29 -4.88
N GLU A 14 13.14 14.98 -4.81
CA GLU A 14 12.09 13.97 -4.92
C GLU A 14 11.13 14.00 -3.73
N ALA A 15 11.63 14.18 -2.51
CA ALA A 15 10.78 14.34 -1.33
C ALA A 15 9.85 15.56 -1.45
N ILE A 16 10.38 16.70 -1.93
CA ILE A 16 9.59 17.90 -2.19
C ILE A 16 8.53 17.63 -3.26
N ARG A 17 8.90 16.99 -4.38
CA ARG A 17 7.96 16.64 -5.44
C ARG A 17 6.83 15.76 -4.92
N MET A 18 7.15 14.70 -4.18
CA MET A 18 6.16 13.79 -3.62
C MET A 18 5.23 14.49 -2.63
N ARG A 19 5.76 15.40 -1.79
CA ARG A 19 4.94 16.27 -0.93
C ARG A 19 3.99 17.11 -1.77
N THR A 20 4.47 17.80 -2.80
CA THR A 20 3.63 18.66 -3.65
C THR A 20 2.57 17.88 -4.42
N GLU A 21 2.88 16.68 -4.90
CA GLU A 21 1.89 15.78 -5.52
C GLU A 21 0.82 15.36 -4.51
N PHE A 22 1.23 15.03 -3.29
CA PHE A 22 0.32 14.69 -2.20
C PHE A 22 -0.58 15.89 -1.78
N GLU A 23 -0.03 17.10 -1.75
CA GLU A 23 -0.78 18.35 -1.50
C GLU A 23 -1.71 18.75 -2.66
N ARG A 24 -1.55 18.17 -3.85
CA ARG A 24 -2.41 18.48 -5.00
C ARG A 24 -3.67 17.65 -5.06
N ASP A 25 -3.81 16.59 -4.25
CA ASP A 25 -4.99 15.74 -4.27
C ASP A 25 -6.25 16.55 -3.93
N PRO A 26 -7.20 16.73 -4.89
CA PRO A 26 -8.35 17.59 -4.72
C PRO A 26 -9.52 16.93 -3.98
N SER A 27 -9.40 15.67 -3.55
CA SER A 27 -10.51 14.91 -2.95
C SER A 27 -10.92 15.34 -1.55
N ASP A 28 -10.09 16.09 -0.82
CA ASP A 28 -10.31 16.33 0.60
C ASP A 28 -10.16 17.80 1.00
N GLY A 29 -11.21 18.33 1.63
CA GLY A 29 -11.19 19.61 2.32
C GLY A 29 -9.90 19.77 3.13
N LYS A 30 -9.08 20.72 2.70
CA LYS A 30 -7.66 20.80 3.01
C LYS A 30 -7.41 21.21 4.46
N GLU A 31 -7.18 20.24 5.34
CA GLU A 31 -6.46 20.45 6.60
C GLU A 31 -5.07 19.82 6.47
N TYR A 32 -4.11 20.60 5.96
CA TYR A 32 -2.69 20.26 6.11
C TYR A 32 -2.29 20.60 7.54
N ALA A 33 -1.84 19.59 8.28
CA ALA A 33 -1.32 19.80 9.61
C ALA A 33 0.13 20.30 9.53
N GLN A 34 0.54 21.03 10.57
CA GLN A 34 1.88 21.58 10.70
C GLN A 34 2.96 20.49 10.58
N ALA A 35 4.14 20.90 10.13
CA ALA A 35 5.36 20.09 10.19
C ALA A 35 5.57 19.49 11.60
N VAL A 36 5.67 18.16 11.68
CA VAL A 36 5.81 17.42 12.94
C VAL A 36 7.28 17.34 13.40
N PHE A 37 8.23 17.32 12.45
CA PHE A 37 9.68 17.14 12.67
C PHE A 37 10.54 18.23 12.02
N GLY A 38 9.95 19.34 11.60
CA GLY A 38 10.64 20.43 10.86
C GLY A 38 10.27 20.48 9.38
N PRO A 39 10.98 21.30 8.57
CA PRO A 39 10.55 21.68 7.22
C PRO A 39 10.44 20.52 6.21
N ASP A 40 11.15 19.42 6.49
CA ASP A 40 11.14 18.18 5.69
C ASP A 40 10.03 17.20 6.12
N SER A 41 9.06 17.64 6.92
CA SER A 41 7.89 16.87 7.32
C SER A 41 6.59 17.56 6.94
N TRP A 42 5.57 16.75 6.68
CA TRP A 42 4.23 17.21 6.34
C TRP A 42 3.21 16.20 6.83
N SER A 43 2.01 16.68 7.07
CA SER A 43 0.89 15.83 7.43
C SER A 43 -0.39 16.32 6.79
N HIS A 44 -1.29 15.38 6.59
CA HIS A 44 -2.58 15.59 5.98
C HIS A 44 -3.61 14.90 6.85
N ARG A 45 -4.59 15.68 7.29
CA ARG A 45 -5.61 15.24 8.23
C ARG A 45 -7.00 15.47 7.63
N PRO A 46 -7.36 14.69 6.60
CA PRO A 46 -8.60 14.91 5.89
C PRO A 46 -9.79 14.53 6.77
N LYS A 47 -10.88 15.30 6.68
CA LYS A 47 -12.10 15.05 7.45
C LYS A 47 -12.79 13.73 7.06
N PHE A 48 -12.62 13.27 5.83
CA PHE A 48 -13.34 12.12 5.28
C PHE A 48 -12.45 11.07 4.60
N ALA A 49 -11.12 11.16 4.75
CA ALA A 49 -10.18 10.23 4.14
C ALA A 49 -9.11 9.76 5.12
N GLU A 50 -8.09 9.11 4.58
CA GLU A 50 -7.00 8.47 5.32
C GLU A 50 -5.97 9.53 5.74
N SER A 51 -5.70 9.63 7.05
CA SER A 51 -4.64 10.51 7.55
C SER A 51 -3.27 10.03 7.10
N ALA A 52 -2.40 10.96 6.74
CA ALA A 52 -1.05 10.67 6.28
C ALA A 52 -0.02 11.60 6.90
N LEU A 53 1.19 11.09 7.09
CA LEU A 53 2.34 11.81 7.62
C LEU A 53 3.60 11.40 6.86
N GLY A 54 4.30 12.37 6.28
CA GLY A 54 5.59 12.18 5.64
C GLY A 54 6.71 12.92 6.37
N PHE A 55 7.88 12.30 6.52
CA PHE A 55 9.06 12.96 7.07
C PHE A 55 10.36 12.32 6.58
N ARG A 56 11.45 13.10 6.55
CA ARG A 56 12.77 12.57 6.19
C ARG A 56 13.55 12.13 7.43
N SER A 57 14.17 10.96 7.34
CA SER A 57 15.12 10.47 8.33
C SER A 57 16.25 9.73 7.63
N SER A 58 17.51 10.07 7.96
CA SER A 58 18.72 9.42 7.43
C SER A 58 18.72 9.28 5.89
N GLY A 59 18.40 10.37 5.19
CA GLY A 59 18.39 10.42 3.72
C GLY A 59 17.23 9.69 3.03
N ARG A 60 16.23 9.23 3.79
CA ARG A 60 15.06 8.50 3.28
C ARG A 60 13.78 9.22 3.62
N LEU A 61 12.78 9.08 2.76
CA LEU A 61 11.42 9.50 3.06
C LEU A 61 10.69 8.35 3.74
N ILE A 62 10.10 8.65 4.88
CA ILE A 62 9.18 7.79 5.61
C ILE A 62 7.79 8.35 5.41
N LEU A 63 6.93 7.61 4.72
CA LEU A 63 5.54 7.95 4.49
C LEU A 63 4.66 6.96 5.25
N MET A 64 3.80 7.49 6.11
CA MET A 64 2.86 6.74 6.92
C MET A 64 1.44 7.08 6.51
N ARG A 65 0.58 6.07 6.33
CA ARG A 65 -0.85 6.26 6.07
C ARG A 65 -1.68 5.39 6.97
N GLN A 66 -2.71 5.97 7.56
CA GLN A 66 -3.71 5.24 8.30
C GLN A 66 -4.67 4.56 7.33
N GLU A 67 -4.84 3.24 7.42
CA GLU A 67 -5.67 2.49 6.46
C GLU A 67 -7.16 2.48 6.82
N GLU A 68 -7.50 2.86 8.05
CA GLU A 68 -8.87 2.90 8.55
C GLU A 68 -9.45 4.32 8.39
N ARG A 69 -10.40 4.48 7.45
CA ARG A 69 -11.18 5.71 7.29
C ARG A 69 -12.03 5.97 8.53
N PHE A 70 -12.20 7.25 8.89
CA PHE A 70 -13.08 7.74 9.97
C PHE A 70 -12.64 7.51 11.42
N LEU A 71 -11.43 7.00 11.66
CA LEU A 71 -10.82 7.07 12.99
C LEU A 71 -9.89 8.29 13.05
N ASP A 72 -10.22 9.28 13.86
CA ASP A 72 -9.32 10.42 14.11
C ASP A 72 -8.29 10.04 15.19
N ASP A 73 -7.36 9.16 14.83
CA ASP A 73 -6.26 8.73 15.72
C ASP A 73 -4.89 9.22 15.22
N TYR A 74 -4.89 10.42 14.64
CA TYR A 74 -3.69 11.05 14.13
C TYR A 74 -2.63 11.30 15.22
N ALA A 75 -3.03 11.46 16.49
CA ALA A 75 -2.10 11.52 17.62
C ALA A 75 -1.28 10.21 17.75
N GLN A 76 -1.90 9.06 17.52
CA GLN A 76 -1.18 7.78 17.49
C GLN A 76 -0.26 7.68 16.26
N LEU A 77 -0.69 8.20 15.09
CA LEU A 77 0.17 8.30 13.90
C LEU A 77 1.43 9.15 14.18
N GLU A 78 1.27 10.32 14.80
CA GLU A 78 2.39 11.17 15.23
C GLU A 78 3.30 10.49 16.25
N SER A 79 2.72 9.78 17.23
CA SER A 79 3.48 9.04 18.24
C SER A 79 4.37 7.95 17.61
N ILE A 80 3.83 7.21 16.63
CA ILE A 80 4.60 6.21 15.86
C ILE A 80 5.69 6.91 15.05
N ALA A 81 5.38 8.03 14.39
CA ALA A 81 6.37 8.78 13.62
C ALA A 81 7.52 9.30 14.51
N ARG A 82 7.22 9.77 15.73
CA ARG A 82 8.23 10.23 16.71
C ARG A 82 9.12 9.08 17.13
N SER A 83 8.53 7.92 17.41
CA SER A 83 9.27 6.70 17.76
C SER A 83 10.22 6.27 16.64
N ILE A 84 9.75 6.31 15.39
CA ILE A 84 10.57 6.00 14.21
C ILE A 84 11.72 7.01 14.05
N ASN A 85 11.44 8.31 14.17
CA ASN A 85 12.45 9.35 14.00
C ASN A 85 13.52 9.32 15.10
N ALA A 86 13.19 8.80 16.28
CA ALA A 86 14.11 8.61 17.39
C ALA A 86 15.00 7.35 17.26
N LEU A 87 14.73 6.47 16.29
CA LEU A 87 15.54 5.26 16.09
C LEU A 87 16.98 5.64 15.69
N PRO A 88 18.01 5.16 16.40
CA PRO A 88 19.40 5.36 16.00
C PRO A 88 19.65 4.75 14.61
N GLY A 89 20.02 5.59 13.62
CA GLY A 89 20.18 5.17 12.22
C GLY A 89 18.87 5.00 11.44
N GLY A 90 17.73 5.35 12.03
CA GLY A 90 16.39 5.22 11.43
C GLY A 90 15.93 3.76 11.26
N ILE A 91 14.86 3.56 10.48
CA ILE A 91 14.38 2.22 10.11
C ILE A 91 15.49 1.51 9.34
N ARG A 92 15.90 0.29 9.71
CA ARG A 92 16.96 -0.40 8.96
C ARG A 92 16.50 -0.65 7.52
N PRO A 93 17.37 -0.42 6.51
CA PRO A 93 17.06 -0.87 5.16
C PRO A 93 16.96 -2.38 5.21
N GLU A 94 15.78 -2.90 4.91
CA GLU A 94 15.62 -4.31 4.68
C GLU A 94 15.99 -4.66 3.24
N PRO A 95 16.31 -5.94 2.96
CA PRO A 95 16.62 -6.39 1.62
C PRO A 95 15.52 -5.95 0.64
N ALA A 96 15.94 -5.34 -0.46
CA ALA A 96 15.01 -4.92 -1.51
C ALA A 96 14.29 -6.11 -2.13
N VAL A 97 14.86 -7.31 -2.05
CA VAL A 97 14.27 -8.56 -2.52
C VAL A 97 14.30 -9.57 -1.38
N VAL A 98 13.12 -10.08 -1.01
CA VAL A 98 12.98 -11.32 -0.26
C VAL A 98 12.48 -12.37 -1.24
N GLU A 99 13.32 -13.37 -1.51
CA GLU A 99 12.97 -14.43 -2.45
C GLU A 99 11.75 -15.21 -1.93
N GLN A 100 10.63 -15.00 -2.60
CA GLN A 100 9.44 -15.82 -2.50
C GLN A 100 9.09 -16.24 -3.92
N PRO A 101 9.29 -17.52 -4.29
CA PRO A 101 9.07 -18.01 -5.65
C PRO A 101 7.69 -17.62 -6.20
N ASP A 102 6.68 -17.68 -5.34
CA ASP A 102 5.31 -17.32 -5.67
C ASP A 102 5.15 -15.85 -6.07
N CYS A 103 5.83 -14.94 -5.37
CA CYS A 103 5.80 -13.52 -5.71
C CYS A 103 6.64 -13.20 -6.96
N ALA A 104 7.62 -14.04 -7.31
CA ALA A 104 8.42 -13.83 -8.50
C ALA A 104 7.56 -13.91 -9.78
N LEU A 105 6.55 -14.78 -9.78
CA LEU A 105 5.59 -14.95 -10.89
C LEU A 105 4.90 -13.62 -11.26
N GLY A 106 4.49 -12.83 -10.25
CA GLY A 106 3.79 -11.56 -10.46
C GLY A 106 4.67 -10.39 -10.88
N THR A 107 6.00 -10.51 -10.85
CA THR A 107 6.92 -9.36 -10.99
C THR A 107 6.78 -8.64 -12.34
N GLY A 108 6.60 -9.39 -13.43
CA GLY A 108 6.43 -8.81 -14.77
C GLY A 108 5.13 -8.00 -14.88
N ALA A 109 4.02 -8.56 -14.40
CA ALA A 109 2.72 -7.87 -14.39
C ALA A 109 2.73 -6.68 -13.42
N ALA A 110 3.39 -6.80 -12.27
CA ALA A 110 3.56 -5.69 -11.34
C ALA A 110 4.34 -4.52 -11.95
N ALA A 111 5.40 -4.78 -12.74
CA ALA A 111 6.13 -3.73 -13.45
C ALA A 111 5.22 -2.96 -14.43
N GLN A 112 4.28 -3.64 -15.09
CA GLN A 112 3.32 -2.99 -15.99
C GLN A 112 2.34 -2.09 -15.23
N VAL A 113 1.84 -2.55 -14.07
CA VAL A 113 0.95 -1.74 -13.20
C VAL A 113 1.69 -0.52 -12.65
N LEU A 114 2.95 -0.67 -12.25
CA LEU A 114 3.80 0.44 -11.78
C LEU A 114 4.24 1.38 -12.91
N GLY A 115 4.13 0.97 -14.17
CA GLY A 115 4.64 1.72 -15.33
C GLY A 115 6.17 1.82 -15.37
N THR A 116 6.88 1.04 -14.55
CA THR A 116 8.33 1.06 -14.43
C THR A 116 8.86 -0.25 -13.85
N LYS A 117 10.19 -0.43 -13.86
CA LYS A 117 10.83 -1.62 -13.30
C LYS A 117 10.56 -1.73 -11.80
N VAL A 118 10.25 -2.96 -11.35
CA VAL A 118 10.22 -3.30 -9.92
C VAL A 118 11.64 -3.22 -9.36
N THR A 119 11.85 -2.35 -8.39
CA THR A 119 13.12 -2.21 -7.65
C THR A 119 13.06 -2.82 -6.25
N MET A 120 11.86 -3.18 -5.79
CA MET A 120 11.63 -3.83 -4.52
C MET A 120 10.60 -4.95 -4.68
N GLN A 121 10.89 -6.13 -4.14
CA GLN A 121 9.96 -7.24 -4.05
C GLN A 121 10.02 -7.84 -2.64
N ARG A 122 8.85 -8.11 -2.06
CA ARG A 122 8.74 -8.84 -0.80
C ARG A 122 7.63 -9.85 -0.87
N GLY A 123 7.74 -10.88 -0.05
CA GLY A 123 6.61 -11.72 0.25
C GLY A 123 6.83 -12.51 1.51
N GLY A 124 5.78 -13.19 1.93
CA GLY A 124 5.83 -14.12 3.05
C GLY A 124 4.45 -14.37 3.63
N THR A 125 4.43 -14.81 4.87
CA THR A 125 3.20 -15.07 5.63
C THR A 125 3.18 -14.22 6.90
N ALA A 126 2.08 -13.51 7.12
CA ALA A 126 1.79 -12.78 8.35
C ALA A 126 0.51 -13.36 8.98
N GLY A 127 0.67 -14.14 10.05
CA GLY A 127 -0.45 -14.89 10.63
C GLY A 127 -0.98 -15.94 9.64
N THR A 128 -2.28 -15.87 9.33
CA THR A 128 -2.96 -16.77 8.36
C THR A 128 -3.02 -16.20 6.94
N ALA A 129 -2.43 -15.04 6.70
CA ALA A 129 -2.40 -14.38 5.40
C ALA A 129 -1.02 -14.52 4.74
N SER A 130 -1.02 -14.88 3.47
CA SER A 130 0.14 -14.71 2.58
C SER A 130 0.10 -13.33 1.95
N PHE A 131 1.27 -12.76 1.65
CA PHE A 131 1.35 -11.49 0.96
C PHE A 131 2.49 -11.48 -0.06
N CYS A 132 2.29 -10.70 -1.12
CA CYS A 132 3.32 -10.31 -2.07
C CYS A 132 3.31 -8.79 -2.20
N GLY A 133 4.48 -8.18 -2.27
CA GLY A 133 4.65 -6.76 -2.46
C GLY A 133 5.66 -6.48 -3.57
N TRP A 134 5.34 -5.54 -4.44
CA TRP A 134 6.25 -5.03 -5.45
C TRP A 134 6.31 -3.51 -5.36
N GLY A 135 7.47 -2.91 -5.58
CA GLY A 135 7.63 -1.47 -5.48
C GLY A 135 8.65 -0.91 -6.46
N SER A 136 8.45 0.36 -6.78
CA SER A 136 9.40 1.26 -7.45
C SER A 136 9.72 2.44 -6.53
N SER A 137 10.49 3.41 -7.02
CA SER A 137 10.69 4.69 -6.31
C SER A 137 9.43 5.55 -6.21
N GLN A 138 8.37 5.24 -6.96
CA GLN A 138 7.17 6.09 -7.07
C GLN A 138 5.90 5.45 -6.54
N ALA A 139 5.79 4.12 -6.60
CA ALA A 139 4.57 3.42 -6.22
C ALA A 139 4.85 2.00 -5.73
N THR A 140 3.88 1.45 -5.01
CA THR A 140 3.90 0.09 -4.49
C THR A 140 2.60 -0.62 -4.83
N ILE A 141 2.71 -1.94 -4.98
CA ILE A 141 1.59 -2.86 -5.10
C ILE A 141 1.71 -3.84 -3.95
N VAL A 142 0.60 -4.12 -3.29
CA VAL A 142 0.53 -5.12 -2.23
C VAL A 142 -0.63 -6.05 -2.51
N LEU A 143 -0.35 -7.34 -2.53
CA LEU A 143 -1.32 -8.41 -2.60
C LEU A 143 -1.39 -9.09 -1.24
N HIS A 144 -2.61 -9.30 -0.75
CA HIS A 144 -2.91 -10.11 0.42
C HIS A 144 -3.83 -11.26 0.04
N ALA A 145 -3.51 -12.47 0.49
CA ALA A 145 -4.35 -13.64 0.30
C ALA A 145 -4.52 -14.41 1.61
N GLY A 146 -5.76 -14.67 2.03
CA GLY A 146 -6.09 -15.32 3.30
C GLY A 146 -7.11 -16.45 3.15
N LYS A 147 -7.08 -17.41 4.09
CA LYS A 147 -8.05 -18.53 4.17
C LYS A 147 -9.43 -18.07 4.66
N SER A 148 -10.47 -18.88 4.43
CA SER A 148 -11.76 -18.78 5.15
C SER A 148 -11.55 -18.60 6.66
N GLY A 149 -12.04 -17.49 7.22
CA GLY A 149 -11.88 -17.13 8.64
C GLY A 149 -10.78 -16.08 8.93
N SER A 150 -10.00 -15.66 7.93
CA SER A 150 -9.23 -14.41 8.01
C SER A 150 -10.18 -13.21 7.84
N GLU A 151 -9.98 -12.10 8.56
CA GLU A 151 -10.86 -10.91 8.56
C GLU A 151 -11.25 -10.34 7.16
N PRO A 152 -10.51 -10.57 6.05
CA PRO A 152 -10.99 -10.24 4.70
C PRO A 152 -12.10 -11.15 4.14
N ALA A 153 -12.30 -12.35 4.69
CA ALA A 153 -13.29 -13.32 4.21
C ALA A 153 -14.76 -12.87 4.38
N GLN A 154 -15.03 -11.75 5.07
CA GLN A 154 -16.39 -11.35 5.45
C GLN A 154 -17.06 -10.29 4.57
N ARG A 155 -16.37 -9.64 3.61
CA ARG A 155 -17.00 -8.52 2.88
C ARG A 155 -16.66 -8.45 1.39
N PHE A 156 -17.30 -9.31 0.60
CA PHE A 156 -17.94 -8.78 -0.63
C PHE A 156 -19.06 -7.83 -0.15
N GLY A 157 -18.68 -6.62 0.29
CA GLY A 157 -19.63 -5.59 0.71
C GLY A 157 -20.58 -5.23 -0.43
N SER A 158 -21.81 -4.87 -0.11
CA SER A 158 -22.87 -4.52 -1.07
C SER A 158 -22.67 -3.16 -1.76
N ASP A 159 -21.43 -2.75 -2.00
CA ASP A 159 -21.15 -1.42 -2.57
C ASP A 159 -21.57 -1.35 -4.04
N VAL A 160 -22.23 -0.24 -4.38
CA VAL A 160 -23.03 -0.03 -5.60
C VAL A 160 -22.18 0.18 -6.87
N HIS A 161 -20.84 0.23 -6.75
CA HIS A 161 -19.92 0.55 -7.85
C HIS A 161 -18.76 -0.44 -7.91
N ARG A 162 -19.04 -1.64 -8.43
CA ARG A 162 -18.05 -2.71 -8.61
C ARG A 162 -18.03 -3.13 -10.06
N ASP A 163 -16.92 -2.91 -10.76
CA ASP A 163 -16.74 -3.42 -12.11
C ASP A 163 -16.32 -4.90 -12.02
N ALA A 164 -17.22 -5.80 -12.41
CA ALA A 164 -16.91 -7.23 -12.42
C ALA A 164 -15.78 -7.54 -13.41
N VAL A 165 -14.86 -8.42 -13.01
CA VAL A 165 -13.73 -8.84 -13.84
C VAL A 165 -13.51 -10.35 -13.74
N ASP A 166 -13.00 -10.91 -14.83
CA ASP A 166 -12.70 -12.34 -14.93
C ASP A 166 -11.30 -12.65 -14.38
N VAL A 167 -11.27 -12.95 -13.07
CA VAL A 167 -10.09 -13.37 -12.29
C VAL A 167 -10.50 -14.42 -11.26
N GLY A 168 -9.80 -15.55 -11.22
CA GLY A 168 -10.10 -16.65 -10.27
C GLY A 168 -11.48 -17.27 -10.54
N ASP A 169 -12.29 -17.43 -9.49
CA ASP A 169 -13.69 -17.85 -9.56
C ASP A 169 -14.66 -16.66 -9.65
N GLY A 170 -14.13 -15.43 -9.70
CA GLY A 170 -14.88 -14.19 -9.69
C GLY A 170 -14.11 -13.08 -9.00
N GLY A 171 -14.05 -11.92 -9.65
CA GLY A 171 -13.39 -10.73 -9.12
C GLY A 171 -14.11 -9.44 -9.47
N HIS A 172 -13.70 -8.35 -8.83
CA HIS A 172 -14.25 -7.02 -9.08
C HIS A 172 -13.26 -5.92 -8.71
N LEU A 173 -13.41 -4.77 -9.36
CA LEU A 173 -12.71 -3.53 -9.03
C LEU A 173 -13.63 -2.67 -8.15
N SER A 174 -13.27 -2.45 -6.89
CA SER A 174 -14.12 -1.76 -5.89
C SER A 174 -13.85 -0.26 -5.75
N LYS A 175 -12.64 0.19 -6.12
CA LYS A 175 -12.18 1.60 -6.07
C LYS A 175 -10.89 1.75 -6.89
N PRO A 176 -10.44 2.98 -7.22
CA PRO A 176 -9.14 3.18 -7.86
C PRO A 176 -8.04 2.42 -7.11
N GLY A 177 -7.35 1.53 -7.81
CA GLY A 177 -6.24 0.77 -7.24
C GLY A 177 -6.61 -0.44 -6.39
N LEU A 178 -7.86 -0.92 -6.38
CA LEU A 178 -8.24 -2.13 -5.64
C LEU A 178 -8.88 -3.17 -6.56
N LEU A 179 -8.26 -4.34 -6.65
CA LEU A 179 -8.83 -5.57 -7.20
C LEU A 179 -9.07 -6.58 -6.08
N GLU A 180 -10.25 -7.18 -6.07
CA GLU A 180 -10.63 -8.22 -5.11
C GLU A 180 -11.15 -9.43 -5.89
N PHE A 181 -10.65 -10.62 -5.58
CA PHE A 181 -11.07 -11.85 -6.25
C PHE A 181 -10.98 -13.07 -5.33
N ARG A 182 -11.67 -14.13 -5.72
CA ARG A 182 -11.68 -15.41 -5.00
C ARG A 182 -11.03 -16.50 -5.84
N VAL A 183 -10.34 -17.41 -5.16
CA VAL A 183 -9.83 -18.67 -5.74
C VAL A 183 -10.10 -19.79 -4.74
N GLY A 184 -11.05 -20.68 -5.05
CA GLY A 184 -11.57 -21.68 -4.12
C GLY A 184 -12.13 -21.04 -2.85
N THR A 185 -11.50 -21.34 -1.71
CA THR A 185 -11.83 -20.74 -0.40
C THR A 185 -10.93 -19.56 -0.02
N THR A 186 -9.97 -19.22 -0.88
CA THR A 186 -9.01 -18.14 -0.64
C THR A 186 -9.55 -16.84 -1.19
N PHE A 187 -9.54 -15.80 -0.36
CA PHE A 187 -9.84 -14.44 -0.77
C PHE A 187 -8.55 -13.67 -1.00
N VAL A 188 -8.48 -12.92 -2.09
CA VAL A 188 -7.30 -12.18 -2.52
C VAL A 188 -7.64 -10.71 -2.79
N GLN A 189 -6.86 -9.81 -2.22
CA GLN A 189 -6.93 -8.37 -2.48
C GLN A 189 -5.60 -7.88 -3.05
N ILE A 190 -5.66 -7.06 -4.09
CA ILE A 190 -4.51 -6.37 -4.66
C ILE A 190 -4.76 -4.87 -4.57
N PHE A 191 -3.88 -4.20 -3.85
CA PHE A 191 -3.79 -2.74 -3.74
C PHE A 191 -2.67 -2.26 -4.66
N GLY A 192 -2.97 -1.30 -5.54
CA GLY A 192 -2.00 -0.68 -6.42
C GLY A 192 -2.31 0.80 -6.66
N PRO A 193 -1.45 1.52 -7.39
CA PRO A 193 -1.63 2.95 -7.65
C PRO A 193 -2.78 3.26 -8.62
N THR A 194 -3.15 2.30 -9.47
CA THR A 194 -4.24 2.43 -10.46
C THR A 194 -4.94 1.09 -10.63
N THR A 195 -6.13 1.07 -11.25
CA THR A 195 -6.79 -0.18 -11.66
C THR A 195 -6.19 -0.78 -12.94
N LYS A 196 -5.44 0.02 -13.72
CA LYS A 196 -4.84 -0.41 -14.98
C LYS A 196 -3.82 -1.51 -14.71
N GLY A 197 -4.03 -2.67 -15.32
CA GLY A 197 -3.13 -3.83 -15.21
C GLY A 197 -3.32 -4.67 -13.94
N LEU A 198 -4.14 -4.25 -12.97
CA LEU A 198 -4.40 -5.07 -11.78
C LEU A 198 -5.07 -6.40 -12.13
N VAL A 199 -5.98 -6.40 -13.11
CA VAL A 199 -6.64 -7.63 -13.59
C VAL A 199 -5.61 -8.65 -14.09
N GLU A 200 -4.61 -8.19 -14.85
CA GLU A 200 -3.58 -9.07 -15.38
C GLU A 200 -2.67 -9.59 -14.27
N LEU A 201 -2.28 -8.74 -13.32
CA LEU A 201 -1.56 -9.17 -12.13
C LEU A 201 -2.37 -10.21 -11.33
N GLY A 202 -3.68 -10.00 -11.16
CA GLY A 202 -4.58 -10.95 -10.53
C GLY A 202 -4.61 -12.30 -11.24
N ARG A 203 -4.66 -12.31 -12.58
CA ARG A 203 -4.64 -13.55 -13.39
C ARG A 203 -3.34 -14.33 -13.24
N VAL A 204 -2.20 -13.63 -13.24
CA VAL A 204 -0.89 -14.25 -13.03
C VAL A 204 -0.75 -14.84 -11.63
N MET A 205 -1.32 -14.17 -10.63
CA MET A 205 -1.22 -14.59 -9.22
C MET A 205 -2.28 -15.62 -8.80
N ALA A 206 -3.45 -15.68 -9.48
CA ALA A 206 -4.53 -16.59 -9.09
C ALA A 206 -4.11 -18.08 -8.94
N PRO A 207 -3.25 -18.66 -9.82
CA PRO A 207 -2.80 -20.04 -9.66
C PRO A 207 -2.05 -20.32 -8.35
N VAL A 208 -1.38 -19.33 -7.77
CA VAL A 208 -0.65 -19.46 -6.48
C VAL A 208 -1.62 -19.82 -5.34
N TYR A 209 -2.89 -19.43 -5.46
CA TYR A 209 -3.87 -19.52 -4.39
C TYR A 209 -4.94 -20.60 -4.60
N ARG A 210 -4.76 -21.47 -5.59
CA ARG A 210 -5.70 -22.58 -5.96
C ARG A 210 -5.66 -23.81 -5.04
N GLY A 211 -5.12 -23.68 -3.83
CA GLY A 211 -4.99 -24.78 -2.86
C GLY A 211 -6.31 -25.43 -2.45
#